data_AF-A0ABD2K0I5-F1
#
_entry.id   AF-A0ABD2K0I5-F1
#
_cell.length_a   1.000
_cell.length_b   1.000
_cell.length_c   1.000
_cell.angle_alpha   90.00
_cell.angle_beta   90.00
_cell.angle_gamma   90.00
#
_symmetry.space_group_name_H-M   'P 1'
#
loop_
_entity.id
_entity.type
_entity.pdbx_description
1 polymer ?
#
loop_
_entity_poly.entity_id
_entity_poly.type
_entity_poly.pdbx_seq_one_letter_code
_entity_poly.pdbx_strand_id
1 'polypeptide(L)'
;MEIIKLETTNDAKDGHCVGLGIGLSPKKMPMNEIMESLGPFNGTYAYDCTGKFWGHSISGSRRSETGGRVSKQKPLFQAGGPWVDGMPLLRAGDVVGCGVKMATRQIIYTLNGQRLDTTEMFVDKSTDLYPSVTLHWLMDKVKANFGPKFKFDLLKE
;
A
#
# COMPACT_ATOMS: atom_id res chain seq x y z
N MET A 1 -7.66 6.68 17.13
CA MET A 1 -7.48 6.42 15.69
C MET A 1 -7.30 4.91 15.56
N GLU A 2 -8.17 4.21 14.83
CA GLU A 2 -8.04 2.76 14.65
C GLU A 2 -7.06 2.55 13.50
N ILE A 3 -5.79 2.36 13.88
CA ILE A 3 -4.67 2.25 12.96
C ILE A 3 -4.44 0.77 12.78
N ILE A 4 -4.71 0.30 11.58
CA ILE A 4 -4.17 -0.95 11.09
C ILE A 4 -2.67 -0.73 10.87
N LYS A 5 -1.90 -0.67 11.96
CA LYS A 5 -0.48 -0.40 11.82
C LYS A 5 0.17 -1.65 11.25
N LEU A 6 0.80 -1.49 10.10
CA LEU A 6 1.62 -2.52 9.52
C LEU A 6 3.03 -1.98 9.41
N GLU A 7 3.81 -2.25 10.45
CA GLU A 7 5.25 -2.06 10.40
C GLU A 7 5.84 -3.20 9.53
N THR A 8 6.76 -2.90 8.61
CA THR A 8 7.32 -3.91 7.71
C THR A 8 8.80 -3.61 7.48
N THR A 9 9.69 -4.51 7.92
CA THR A 9 11.12 -4.40 7.62
C THR A 9 11.45 -5.35 6.49
N ASN A 10 11.83 -4.82 5.32
CA ASN A 10 12.37 -5.65 4.24
C ASN A 10 13.81 -6.08 4.60
N ASP A 11 14.15 -7.37 4.46
CA ASP A 11 15.50 -7.91 4.69
C ASP A 11 16.30 -8.09 3.37
N ALA A 12 15.91 -7.41 2.29
CA ALA A 12 16.57 -7.51 0.99
C ALA A 12 18.07 -7.19 1.10
N LYS A 13 18.91 -8.16 0.74
CA LYS A 13 20.38 -8.08 0.82
C LYS A 13 21.00 -7.02 -0.10
N ASP A 14 20.24 -6.54 -1.10
CA ASP A 14 20.76 -5.71 -2.19
C ASP A 14 20.15 -4.29 -2.20
N GLY A 15 19.58 -3.83 -1.07
CA GLY A 15 19.25 -2.42 -0.83
C GLY A 15 18.00 -1.85 -1.53
N HIS A 16 17.40 -2.58 -2.47
CA HIS A 16 16.16 -2.19 -3.14
C HIS A 16 14.98 -3.09 -2.74
N CYS A 17 13.91 -2.50 -2.21
CA CYS A 17 12.65 -3.18 -2.01
C CYS A 17 11.90 -3.23 -3.34
N VAL A 18 11.80 -4.42 -3.94
CA VAL A 18 11.02 -4.66 -5.15
C VAL A 18 9.92 -5.62 -4.73
N GLY A 19 8.64 -5.27 -4.84
CA GLY A 19 7.55 -6.25 -4.60
C GLY A 19 6.77 -6.16 -3.28
N LEU A 20 6.97 -5.12 -2.46
CA LEU A 20 6.20 -4.91 -1.22
C LEU A 20 5.08 -3.89 -1.44
N GLY A 21 3.86 -4.25 -1.05
CA GLY A 21 2.70 -3.36 -1.01
C GLY A 21 2.00 -3.44 0.33
N ILE A 22 1.61 -2.30 0.90
CA ILE A 22 1.01 -2.19 2.23
C ILE A 22 -0.24 -1.35 2.13
N GLY A 23 -1.37 -1.83 2.65
CA GLY A 23 -2.54 -0.97 2.75
C GLY A 23 -3.78 -1.67 3.27
N LEU A 24 -4.87 -1.44 2.55
CA LEU A 24 -6.23 -1.80 2.97
C LEU A 24 -6.99 -2.42 1.81
N SER A 25 -7.70 -3.50 2.08
CA SER A 25 -8.53 -4.17 1.08
C SER A 25 -9.83 -4.72 1.67
N PRO A 26 -10.86 -4.97 0.85
CA PRO A 26 -12.08 -5.65 1.28
C PRO A 26 -11.80 -7.11 1.69
N LYS A 27 -12.66 -7.69 2.54
CA LYS A 27 -12.53 -9.10 2.99
C LYS A 27 -12.53 -10.11 1.84
N LYS A 28 -13.35 -9.85 0.81
CA LYS A 28 -13.49 -10.72 -0.36
C LYS A 28 -12.54 -10.21 -1.45
N MET A 29 -11.38 -10.86 -1.58
CA MET A 29 -10.54 -10.73 -2.76
C MET A 29 -10.62 -12.04 -3.57
N PRO A 30 -10.91 -12.00 -4.87
CA PRO A 30 -10.83 -13.20 -5.70
C PRO A 30 -9.35 -13.62 -5.78
N MET A 31 -9.06 -14.78 -5.20
CA MET A 31 -7.73 -15.37 -5.16
C MET A 31 -7.50 -16.18 -6.44
N ASN A 32 -7.57 -15.54 -7.61
CA ASN A 32 -7.18 -16.19 -8.87
C ASN A 32 -5.71 -15.88 -9.21
N GLU A 33 -5.11 -16.80 -9.96
CA GLU A 33 -3.68 -16.97 -10.17
C GLU A 33 -2.99 -15.69 -10.65
N ILE A 34 -1.86 -15.38 -9.99
CA ILE A 34 -1.11 -14.12 -10.06
C ILE A 34 -1.77 -13.07 -9.17
N MET A 35 -1.16 -12.84 -8.00
CA MET A 35 -1.47 -11.72 -7.10
C MET A 35 -1.58 -10.45 -7.94
N GLU A 36 -2.81 -10.09 -8.30
CA GLU A 36 -3.15 -8.76 -8.76
C GLU A 36 -2.89 -7.87 -7.55
N SER A 37 -1.63 -7.40 -7.48
CA SER A 37 -1.06 -6.52 -6.47
C SER A 37 -2.12 -5.55 -5.96
N LEU A 38 -2.16 -5.22 -4.68
CA LEU A 38 -3.07 -4.17 -4.17
C LEU A 38 -3.06 -2.93 -5.08
N GLY A 39 -4.22 -2.56 -5.64
CA GLY A 39 -4.35 -1.45 -6.61
C GLY A 39 -5.40 -1.58 -7.72
N PRO A 40 -5.61 -2.74 -8.38
CA PRO A 40 -6.52 -2.93 -9.50
C PRO A 40 -7.94 -3.30 -9.08
N PHE A 41 -8.10 -3.88 -7.89
CA PHE A 41 -9.41 -4.22 -7.33
C PHE A 41 -10.04 -2.98 -6.72
N ASN A 42 -11.24 -2.63 -7.19
CA ASN A 42 -12.04 -1.57 -6.59
C ASN A 42 -12.15 -1.78 -5.07
N GLY A 43 -11.89 -0.69 -4.33
CA GLY A 43 -11.88 -0.72 -2.87
C GLY A 43 -10.55 -1.18 -2.24
N THR A 44 -9.49 -1.39 -3.04
CA THR A 44 -8.15 -1.69 -2.55
C THR A 44 -7.24 -0.48 -2.64
N TYR A 45 -6.49 -0.23 -1.57
CA TYR A 45 -5.59 0.90 -1.42
C TYR A 45 -4.23 0.41 -0.95
N ALA A 46 -3.14 0.93 -1.50
CA ALA A 46 -1.80 0.53 -1.09
C ALA A 46 -0.75 1.62 -1.25
N TYR A 47 0.28 1.53 -0.43
CA TYR A 47 1.57 2.18 -0.60
C TYR A 47 2.61 1.10 -0.92
N ASP A 48 3.26 1.21 -2.07
CA ASP A 48 4.26 0.24 -2.51
C ASP A 48 5.70 0.73 -2.29
N CYS A 49 6.62 -0.21 -2.40
CA CYS A 49 8.05 0.04 -2.25
C CYS A 49 8.67 0.95 -3.30
N THR A 50 7.98 1.17 -4.42
CA THR A 50 8.40 2.06 -5.50
C THR A 50 7.96 3.50 -5.29
N GLY A 51 7.38 3.83 -4.13
CA GLY A 51 6.95 5.19 -3.83
C GLY A 51 5.59 5.55 -4.43
N LYS A 52 4.73 4.54 -4.67
CA LYS A 52 3.40 4.76 -5.27
C LYS A 52 2.27 4.51 -4.30
N PHE A 53 1.30 5.41 -4.31
CA PHE A 53 -0.02 5.19 -3.71
C PHE A 53 -1.01 4.72 -4.76
N TRP A 54 -1.65 3.58 -4.53
CA TRP A 54 -2.59 2.92 -5.45
C TRP A 54 -4.03 3.04 -4.96
N GLY A 55 -4.98 2.99 -5.90
CA GLY A 55 -6.41 2.94 -5.60
C GLY A 55 -7.09 4.30 -5.44
N HIS A 56 -6.39 5.40 -5.77
CA HIS A 56 -6.91 6.76 -5.65
C HIS A 56 -6.98 7.44 -7.04
N SER A 57 -8.21 7.70 -7.52
CA SER A 57 -8.44 8.54 -8.70
C SER A 57 -8.53 10.01 -8.29
N ILE A 58 -7.38 10.66 -8.13
CA ILE A 58 -7.26 12.09 -7.81
C ILE A 58 -6.54 12.87 -8.91
N SER A 59 -6.49 14.20 -8.80
CA SER A 59 -5.70 15.04 -9.72
C SER A 59 -4.24 14.58 -9.74
N GLY A 60 -3.65 14.43 -10.92
CA GLY A 60 -2.28 13.92 -11.07
C GLY A 60 -2.14 12.39 -10.96
N SER A 61 -3.22 11.65 -10.72
CA SER A 61 -3.17 10.18 -10.79
C SER A 61 -2.87 9.69 -12.21
N ARG A 62 -1.99 8.70 -12.32
CA ARG A 62 -1.63 8.02 -13.57
C ARG A 62 -2.40 6.72 -13.68
N ARG A 63 -2.59 6.25 -14.91
CA ARG A 63 -3.14 4.92 -15.22
C ARG A 63 -2.20 4.23 -16.20
N SER A 64 -2.09 2.91 -16.11
CA SER A 64 -1.35 2.14 -17.10
C SER A 64 -2.25 2.03 -18.33
N GLU A 65 -1.82 2.57 -19.47
CA GLU A 65 -2.55 2.50 -20.75
C GLU A 65 -2.58 1.08 -21.36
N THR A 66 -2.00 0.08 -20.68
CA THR A 66 -1.92 -1.30 -21.17
C THR A 66 -3.24 -2.05 -20.97
N GLY A 67 -4.29 -1.59 -21.64
CA GLY A 67 -5.43 -2.41 -22.05
C GLY A 67 -5.18 -3.17 -23.37
N GLY A 68 -3.97 -3.06 -23.95
CA GLY A 68 -3.64 -3.67 -25.24
C GLY A 68 -2.22 -4.23 -25.28
N ARG A 69 -2.14 -5.49 -25.71
CA ARG A 69 -0.94 -6.32 -26.01
C ARG A 69 -0.20 -6.91 -24.81
N VAL A 70 -0.53 -8.18 -24.57
CA VAL A 70 0.19 -9.14 -23.74
C VAL A 70 1.61 -9.31 -24.30
N SER A 71 2.59 -8.59 -23.76
CA SER A 71 3.99 -8.97 -23.91
C SER A 71 4.29 -10.09 -22.91
N LYS A 72 5.11 -11.07 -23.30
CA LYS A 72 5.44 -12.28 -22.51
C LYS A 72 6.28 -12.01 -21.25
N GLN A 73 6.51 -10.75 -20.91
CA GLN A 73 7.19 -10.30 -19.69
C GLN A 73 6.30 -9.25 -19.03
N LYS A 74 5.35 -9.69 -18.21
CA LYS A 74 4.50 -8.83 -17.37
C LYS A 74 5.38 -8.07 -16.34
N PRO A 75 5.34 -6.74 -16.28
CA PRO A 75 5.83 -6.00 -15.12
C PRO A 75 5.01 -6.35 -13.88
N LEU A 76 5.70 -6.41 -12.74
CA LEU A 76 5.27 -6.95 -11.44
C LEU A 76 4.04 -6.26 -10.81
N PHE A 77 3.65 -5.10 -11.33
CA PHE A 77 2.56 -4.24 -10.85
C PHE A 77 1.68 -3.72 -12.00
N GLN A 78 1.49 -4.50 -13.07
CA GLN A 78 0.71 -4.11 -14.24
C GLN A 78 -0.80 -4.34 -14.07
N ALA A 79 -1.31 -4.15 -12.87
CA ALA A 79 -2.73 -4.30 -12.61
C ALA A 79 -3.34 -2.89 -12.61
N GLY A 80 -4.26 -2.66 -13.56
CA GLY A 80 -4.64 -1.35 -14.13
C GLY A 80 -5.39 -0.36 -13.23
N GLY A 81 -5.03 -0.24 -11.95
CA GLY A 81 -5.54 0.78 -11.05
C GLY A 81 -4.86 2.14 -11.20
N PRO A 82 -5.51 3.23 -10.77
CA PRO A 82 -4.88 4.55 -10.69
C PRO A 82 -3.83 4.58 -9.58
N TRP A 83 -2.71 5.28 -9.81
CA TRP A 83 -1.72 5.55 -8.78
C TRP A 83 -1.22 6.99 -8.79
N VAL A 84 -0.65 7.41 -7.67
CA VAL A 84 0.09 8.66 -7.50
C VAL A 84 1.52 8.31 -7.13
N ASP A 85 2.50 8.88 -7.81
CA ASP A 85 3.93 8.68 -7.57
C ASP A 85 4.57 9.88 -6.86
N GLY A 86 5.87 9.78 -6.59
CA GLY A 86 6.64 10.85 -5.92
C GLY A 86 6.74 10.71 -4.41
N MET A 87 6.23 9.63 -3.83
CA MET A 87 6.43 9.33 -2.42
C MET A 87 7.82 8.72 -2.19
N PRO A 88 8.36 8.79 -0.96
CA PRO A 88 9.63 8.14 -0.65
C PRO A 88 9.62 6.64 -1.00
N LEU A 89 10.76 6.12 -1.43
CA LEU A 89 10.94 4.69 -1.65
C LEU A 89 11.06 3.96 -0.31
N LEU A 90 10.50 2.76 -0.23
CA LEU A 90 10.69 1.90 0.93
C LEU A 90 12.04 1.17 0.82
N ARG A 91 12.76 1.11 1.94
CA ARG A 91 14.05 0.45 2.09
C ARG A 91 14.01 -0.60 3.17
N ALA A 92 15.06 -1.41 3.19
CA ALA A 92 15.29 -2.35 4.27
C ALA A 92 15.34 -1.62 5.63
N GLY A 93 14.62 -2.15 6.62
CA GLY A 93 14.54 -1.58 7.96
C GLY A 93 13.55 -0.42 8.15
N ASP A 94 12.92 0.08 7.09
CA ASP A 94 11.88 1.11 7.21
C ASP A 94 10.68 0.61 8.02
N VAL A 95 9.92 1.55 8.55
CA VAL A 95 8.71 1.28 9.32
C VAL A 95 7.57 2.08 8.75
N VAL A 96 6.68 1.38 8.06
CA VAL A 96 5.46 1.96 7.50
C VAL A 96 4.34 1.93 8.55
N GLY A 97 3.47 2.93 8.50
CA GLY A 97 2.18 2.91 9.16
C GLY A 97 1.09 3.10 8.13
N CYS A 98 -0.02 2.40 8.28
CA CYS A 98 -1.22 2.55 7.46
C CYS A 98 -2.43 2.71 8.40
N GLY A 99 -3.41 3.51 8.03
CA GLY A 99 -4.62 3.65 8.84
C GLY A 99 -5.69 4.47 8.14
N VAL A 100 -6.87 4.53 8.72
CA VAL A 100 -7.98 5.36 8.23
C VAL A 100 -8.44 6.28 9.34
N LYS A 101 -8.56 7.58 9.04
CA LYS A 101 -9.28 8.52 9.88
C LYS A 101 -10.78 8.26 9.72
N MET A 102 -11.38 7.51 10.64
CA MET A 102 -12.76 7.02 10.53
C MET A 102 -13.79 8.12 10.22
N ALA A 103 -13.65 9.31 10.83
CA ALA A 103 -14.56 10.43 10.62
C ALA A 103 -14.56 10.98 9.19
N THR A 104 -13.38 11.05 8.55
CA THR A 104 -13.23 11.62 7.20
C THR A 104 -13.10 10.55 6.12
N ARG A 105 -12.84 9.30 6.53
CA ARG A 105 -12.46 8.17 5.66
C ARG A 105 -11.18 8.45 4.87
N GLN A 106 -10.34 9.35 5.36
CA GLN A 106 -9.03 9.62 4.77
C GLN A 106 -8.06 8.49 5.13
N ILE A 107 -7.33 7.97 4.15
CA ILE A 107 -6.22 7.06 4.42
C ILE A 107 -5.01 7.83 4.92
N ILE A 108 -4.26 7.26 5.84
CA ILE A 108 -3.07 7.85 6.42
C ILE A 108 -1.92 6.88 6.27
N TYR A 109 -0.84 7.35 5.66
CA TYR A 109 0.44 6.64 5.62
C TYR A 109 1.50 7.40 6.39
N THR A 110 2.37 6.64 7.07
CA THR A 110 3.59 7.18 7.68
C THR A 110 4.79 6.36 7.28
N LEU A 111 5.93 7.00 7.12
CA LEU A 111 7.23 6.35 6.95
C LEU A 111 8.17 6.79 8.06
N ASN A 112 8.66 5.84 8.85
CA ASN A 112 9.55 6.09 9.98
C ASN A 112 9.02 7.15 10.96
N GLY A 113 7.71 7.13 11.19
CA GLY A 113 7.01 8.06 12.07
C GLY A 113 6.64 9.41 11.44
N GLN A 114 7.12 9.71 10.22
CA GLN A 114 6.73 10.92 9.49
C GLN A 114 5.48 10.68 8.67
N ARG A 115 4.52 11.61 8.74
CA ARG A 115 3.28 11.55 7.97
C ARG A 115 3.54 11.89 6.51
N LEU A 116 3.01 11.07 5.60
CA LEU A 116 3.03 11.33 4.16
C LEU A 116 1.78 12.14 3.75
N ASP A 117 1.89 12.90 2.66
CA ASP A 117 0.76 13.67 2.14
C ASP A 117 -0.27 12.75 1.48
N THR A 118 -1.41 12.61 2.17
CA THR A 118 -2.57 11.84 1.73
C THR A 118 -3.84 12.69 1.76
N THR A 119 -3.71 14.02 1.61
CA THR A 119 -4.79 15.00 1.83
C THR A 119 -6.06 14.68 1.03
N GLU A 120 -5.90 14.28 -0.22
CA GLU A 120 -7.02 13.98 -1.13
C GLU A 120 -7.37 12.49 -1.23
N MET A 121 -6.75 11.64 -0.40
CA MET A 121 -6.85 10.19 -0.52
C MET A 121 -7.88 9.63 0.46
N PHE A 122 -9.05 9.30 -0.06
CA PHE A 122 -10.17 8.76 0.71
C PHE A 122 -10.47 7.31 0.32
N VAL A 123 -10.96 6.55 1.31
CA VAL A 123 -11.42 5.17 1.12
C VAL A 123 -12.94 5.11 0.99
N ASP A 124 -13.45 4.13 0.26
CA ASP A 124 -14.88 3.90 0.07
C ASP A 124 -15.59 3.72 1.42
N LYS A 125 -16.72 4.41 1.64
CA LYS A 125 -17.50 4.34 2.87
C LYS A 125 -18.33 3.06 3.00
N SER A 126 -18.66 2.43 1.87
CA SER A 126 -19.60 1.31 1.79
C SER A 126 -18.97 -0.06 2.10
N THR A 127 -17.65 -0.09 2.28
CA THR A 127 -16.89 -1.34 2.38
C THR A 127 -16.08 -1.40 3.66
N ASP A 128 -16.16 -2.55 4.33
CA ASP A 128 -15.27 -2.91 5.43
C ASP A 128 -13.88 -3.21 4.90
N LEU A 129 -12.88 -2.54 5.46
CA LEU A 129 -11.49 -2.63 5.04
C LEU A 129 -10.66 -3.33 6.11
N TYR A 130 -9.74 -4.16 5.63
CA TYR A 130 -8.85 -4.96 6.46
C TYR A 130 -7.40 -4.65 6.11
N PRO A 131 -6.46 -4.84 7.07
CA PRO A 131 -5.04 -4.82 6.77
C PRO A 131 -4.71 -5.73 5.61
N SER A 132 -3.89 -5.23 4.68
CA SER A 132 -3.37 -6.05 3.60
C SER A 132 -1.90 -5.80 3.36
N VAL A 133 -1.20 -6.89 3.05
CA VAL A 133 0.21 -6.89 2.64
C VAL A 133 0.34 -7.73 1.39
N THR A 134 1.06 -7.22 0.40
CA THR A 134 1.50 -7.97 -0.76
C THR A 134 3.01 -8.14 -0.69
N LEU A 135 3.45 -9.37 -0.87
CA LEU A 135 4.85 -9.77 -1.01
C LEU A 135 4.97 -10.47 -2.35
N HIS A 136 5.88 -10.01 -3.20
CA HIS A 136 6.04 -10.59 -4.53
C HIS A 136 7.12 -11.67 -4.57
N TRP A 137 8.23 -11.50 -3.84
CA TRP A 137 9.34 -12.45 -3.90
C TRP A 137 9.30 -13.44 -2.75
N LEU A 138 9.72 -14.68 -3.06
CA LEU A 138 9.79 -15.83 -2.14
C LEU A 138 10.64 -15.59 -0.87
N MET A 139 11.41 -14.50 -0.81
CA MET A 139 12.29 -14.13 0.30
C MET A 139 11.92 -12.82 0.97
N ASP A 140 10.87 -12.13 0.51
CA ASP A 140 10.39 -10.92 1.16
C ASP A 140 9.85 -11.29 2.54
N LYS A 141 10.30 -10.57 3.57
CA LYS A 141 9.84 -10.74 4.94
C LYS A 141 9.30 -9.42 5.43
N VAL A 142 8.25 -9.51 6.24
CA VAL A 142 7.68 -8.37 6.94
C VAL A 142 7.25 -8.81 8.34
N LYS A 143 7.30 -7.88 9.29
CA LYS A 143 6.84 -8.11 10.65
C LYS A 143 5.67 -7.18 10.97
N ALA A 144 4.46 -7.65 10.69
CA ALA A 144 3.24 -6.93 11.05
C ALA A 144 3.14 -6.70 12.56
N ASN A 145 2.77 -5.48 12.96
CA ASN A 145 2.54 -5.11 14.37
C ASN A 145 1.16 -4.46 14.50
N PHE A 146 0.16 -5.24 14.92
CA PHE A 146 -1.21 -4.77 15.12
C PHE A 146 -1.45 -4.10 16.48
N GLY A 147 -0.39 -3.79 17.23
CA GLY A 147 -0.46 -3.15 18.54
C GLY A 147 -0.52 -4.16 19.70
N PRO A 148 -0.75 -3.67 20.92
CA PRO A 148 -1.08 -2.28 21.27
C PRO A 148 0.13 -1.34 21.31
N LYS A 149 1.37 -1.87 21.31
CA LYS A 149 2.60 -1.07 21.39
C LYS A 149 3.23 -0.89 20.01
N PHE A 150 3.23 0.33 19.52
CA PHE A 150 3.81 0.70 18.23
C PHE A 150 5.19 1.36 18.40
N LYS A 151 6.04 1.31 17.36
CA LYS A 151 7.35 1.99 17.41
C LYS A 151 7.24 3.52 17.37
N PHE A 152 6.19 4.01 16.72
CA PHE A 152 5.86 5.44 16.58
C PHE A 152 4.41 5.66 16.97
N ASP A 153 4.18 6.63 17.85
CA ASP A 153 2.85 7.07 18.27
C ASP A 153 2.41 8.26 17.42
N LEU A 154 1.25 8.12 16.77
CA LEU A 154 0.66 9.16 15.92
C LEU A 154 -0.25 10.12 16.72
N LEU A 155 -0.22 10.04 18.06
CA LEU A 155 -1.04 10.82 18.98
C LEU A 155 -0.41 12.16 19.39
N LYS A 156 0.64 12.61 18.70
CA LYS A 156 1.30 13.90 18.96
C LYS A 156 1.26 14.79 17.72
N GLU A 157 0.06 15.18 17.32
CA GLU A 157 -0.19 16.38 16.51
C GLU A 157 -1.40 17.11 17.11
#